data_AF-A0AAV4EAS3-F1
#
_entry.id   AF-A0AAV4EAS3-F1
#
_cell.length_a   1.000
_cell.length_b   1.000
_cell.length_c   1.000
_cell.angle_alpha   90.00
_cell.angle_beta   90.00
_cell.angle_gamma   90.00
#
_symmetry.space_group_name_H-M   'P 1'
#
loop_
_entity.id
_entity.type
_entity.pdbx_description
1 polymer ?
#
loop_
_entity_poly.entity_id
_entity_poly.type
_entity_poly.pdbx_seq_one_letter_code
_entity_poly.pdbx_strand_id
1 'polypeptide(L)'
;MEQKFPLVFAVMFLGYTSIVYNRQSIPYAAPIIAEGENLQNSDLGVIISSQHLGYMIVKTMAGPMADVVSLSLLLWSSLFLTGLTLASFTAASSVLMFSVASFLCGFVQRPSWGACAVLLKQLVEPQQFATWWGILSVSTNVAGTVGLFLSAFCVESYGCRSAFLAV
;
A
#
# COMPACT_ATOMS: atom_id res chain seq x y z
N MET A 1 -23.25 -16.08 13.56
CA MET A 1 -22.42 -15.24 12.66
C MET A 1 -21.53 -14.26 13.43
N GLU A 2 -21.87 -13.88 14.67
CA GLU A 2 -21.08 -12.96 15.53
C GLU A 2 -19.65 -13.39 15.86
N GLN A 3 -19.34 -14.68 15.98
CA GLN A 3 -18.00 -15.12 16.41
C GLN A 3 -16.86 -14.89 15.39
N LYS A 4 -17.15 -14.63 14.11
CA LYS A 4 -16.12 -14.45 13.07
C LYS A 4 -15.78 -12.98 12.78
N PHE A 5 -16.60 -12.04 13.27
CA PHE A 5 -16.39 -10.61 13.07
C PHE A 5 -15.00 -10.11 13.50
N PRO A 6 -14.51 -10.38 14.74
CA PRO A 6 -13.24 -9.82 15.18
C PRO A 6 -12.06 -10.35 14.37
N LEU A 7 -12.11 -11.61 13.93
CA LEU A 7 -11.05 -12.23 13.14
C LEU A 7 -11.02 -11.66 11.72
N VAL A 8 -12.18 -11.50 11.07
CA VAL A 8 -12.27 -10.89 9.74
C VAL A 8 -11.82 -9.42 9.80
N PHE A 9 -12.22 -8.68 10.83
CA PHE A 9 -11.79 -7.31 11.04
C PHE A 9 -10.27 -7.21 11.27
N ALA A 10 -9.69 -8.11 12.08
CA ALA A 10 -8.24 -8.14 12.31
C ALA A 10 -7.45 -8.42 11.01
N VAL A 11 -7.91 -9.36 10.18
CA VAL A 11 -7.29 -9.63 8.87
C VAL A 11 -7.43 -8.44 7.93
N MET A 12 -8.59 -7.77 7.92
CA MET A 12 -8.82 -6.58 7.11
C MET A 12 -7.94 -5.41 7.58
N PHE A 13 -7.82 -5.22 8.89
CA PHE A 13 -6.95 -4.21 9.51
C PHE A 13 -5.48 -4.46 9.18
N LEU A 14 -4.99 -5.69 9.36
CA LEU A 14 -3.60 -6.06 9.06
C LEU A 14 -3.31 -5.93 7.56
N GLY A 15 -4.18 -6.49 6.71
CA GLY A 15 -4.00 -6.42 5.26
C GLY A 15 -4.00 -4.98 4.75
N TYR A 16 -4.89 -4.14 5.26
CA TYR A 16 -4.92 -2.73 4.88
C TYR A 16 -3.69 -1.96 5.40
N THR A 17 -3.24 -2.26 6.62
CA THR A 17 -2.00 -1.71 7.19
C THR A 17 -0.79 -2.05 6.32
N SER A 18 -0.64 -3.30 5.87
CA SER A 18 0.44 -3.72 4.95
C SER A 18 0.39 -3.00 3.60
N ILE A 19 -0.81 -2.83 3.03
CA ILE A 19 -0.99 -2.11 1.76
C ILE A 19 -0.59 -0.63 1.89
N VAL A 20 -0.98 0.02 2.99
CA VAL A 20 -0.64 1.43 3.28
C VAL A 20 0.85 1.57 3.56
N TYR A 21 1.43 0.62 4.28
CA TYR A 21 2.85 0.60 4.55
C TYR A 21 3.68 0.52 3.26
N ASN A 22 3.28 -0.36 2.34
CA ASN A 22 3.92 -0.43 1.02
C ASN A 22 3.72 0.84 0.18
N ARG A 23 2.62 1.58 0.37
CA ARG A 23 2.45 2.90 -0.29
C ARG A 23 3.52 3.89 0.18
N GLN A 24 3.91 3.78 1.44
CA GLN A 24 4.84 4.69 2.07
C GLN A 24 6.30 4.25 1.90
N SER A 25 6.56 2.99 1.56
CA SER A 25 7.91 2.50 1.30
C SER A 25 8.60 3.21 0.12
N ILE A 26 7.85 3.55 -0.94
CA ILE A 26 8.40 4.27 -2.11
C ILE A 26 8.95 5.66 -1.72
N PRO A 27 8.19 6.55 -1.06
CA PRO A 27 8.73 7.83 -0.61
C PRO A 27 9.79 7.69 0.49
N TYR A 28 9.79 6.62 1.30
CA TYR A 28 10.89 6.35 2.24
C TYR A 28 12.19 5.92 1.55
N ALA A 29 12.08 5.16 0.44
CA ALA A 29 13.22 4.71 -0.34
C ALA A 29 13.76 5.80 -1.29
N ALA A 30 12.94 6.81 -1.62
CA ALA A 30 13.31 7.89 -2.51
C ALA A 30 14.63 8.61 -2.14
N PRO A 31 14.86 9.09 -0.90
CA PRO A 31 16.14 9.74 -0.54
C PRO A 31 17.34 8.79 -0.64
N ILE A 32 17.14 7.50 -0.34
CA ILE A 32 18.20 6.48 -0.37
C ILE A 32 18.65 6.17 -1.81
N ILE A 33 17.70 6.12 -2.75
CA ILE A 33 17.96 5.93 -4.18
C ILE A 33 18.69 7.15 -4.77
N ALA A 34 18.35 8.36 -4.33
CA ALA A 34 19.06 9.58 -4.73
C ALA A 34 20.53 9.55 -4.28
N GLU A 35 20.81 9.10 -3.05
CA GLU A 35 22.19 9.02 -2.53
C GLU A 35 23.01 7.88 -3.15
N GLY A 36 22.41 6.71 -3.39
CA GLY A 36 23.13 5.52 -3.87
C GLY A 36 23.49 5.54 -5.37
N GLU A 37 22.61 6.08 -6.22
CA GLU A 37 22.73 6.01 -7.68
C GLU A 37 22.96 7.39 -8.33
N ASN A 38 23.21 8.45 -7.53
CA ASN A 38 23.30 9.85 -8.02
C ASN A 38 22.06 10.29 -8.81
N LEU A 39 20.89 9.77 -8.45
CA LEU A 39 19.64 10.09 -9.12
C LEU A 39 19.19 11.50 -8.77
N GLN A 40 18.82 12.28 -9.79
CA GLN A 40 18.31 13.63 -9.57
C GLN A 40 16.94 13.55 -8.88
N ASN A 41 16.66 14.53 -8.02
CA ASN A 41 15.33 14.70 -7.40
C ASN A 41 14.18 14.76 -8.44
N SER A 42 14.49 15.12 -9.69
CA SER A 42 13.61 15.01 -10.86
C SER A 42 13.07 13.60 -11.06
N ASP A 43 13.94 12.59 -11.04
CA ASP A 43 13.59 11.20 -11.36
C ASP A 43 12.72 10.57 -10.26
N LEU A 44 12.96 10.94 -9.00
CA LEU A 44 12.09 10.58 -7.88
C LEU A 44 10.68 11.16 -8.05
N GLY A 45 10.59 12.41 -8.52
CA GLY A 45 9.33 13.05 -8.87
C GLY A 45 8.57 12.28 -9.94
N VAL A 46 9.26 11.76 -10.96
CA VAL A 46 8.66 10.93 -12.02
C VAL A 46 8.11 9.62 -11.46
N ILE A 47 8.80 8.96 -10.53
CA ILE A 47 8.37 7.71 -9.91
C ILE A 47 7.11 7.93 -9.04
N ILE A 48 7.09 8.98 -8.22
CA ILE A 48 5.92 9.29 -7.37
C ILE A 48 4.73 9.72 -8.25
N SER A 49 5.00 10.50 -9.29
CA SER A 49 3.99 10.90 -10.28
C SER A 49 3.39 9.69 -11.00
N SER A 50 4.21 8.73 -11.44
CA SER A 50 3.72 7.53 -12.12
C SER A 50 2.84 6.68 -11.21
N GLN A 51 3.17 6.58 -9.93
CA GLN A 51 2.30 5.96 -8.94
C GLN A 51 0.96 6.69 -8.82
N HIS A 52 0.94 8.03 -8.79
CA HIS A 52 -0.31 8.81 -8.76
C HIS A 52 -1.13 8.67 -10.05
N LEU A 53 -0.47 8.52 -11.20
CA LEU A 53 -1.11 8.23 -12.50
C LEU A 53 -1.74 6.83 -12.51
N GLY A 54 -0.98 5.85 -12.04
CA GLY A 54 -1.46 4.50 -11.73
C GLY A 54 -2.57 4.50 -10.68
N TYR A 55 -2.59 5.52 -9.80
CA TYR A 55 -3.66 5.91 -8.85
C TYR A 55 -4.70 6.88 -9.46
N MET A 56 -4.68 7.21 -10.74
CA MET A 56 -5.80 7.91 -11.42
C MET A 56 -6.61 6.98 -12.32
N ILE A 57 -5.97 6.03 -13.01
CA ILE A 57 -6.61 5.04 -13.91
C ILE A 57 -7.63 4.09 -13.21
N VAL A 58 -7.25 3.04 -12.47
CA VAL A 58 -8.00 2.47 -11.30
C VAL A 58 -9.39 2.97 -10.87
N LYS A 59 -9.50 4.25 -10.46
CA LYS A 59 -10.61 5.01 -9.82
C LYS A 59 -11.57 5.46 -10.89
N THR A 60 -11.07 5.81 -12.08
CA THR A 60 -11.95 5.96 -13.24
C THR A 60 -12.52 4.59 -13.64
N MET A 61 -11.76 3.51 -13.49
CA MET A 61 -12.24 2.14 -13.76
C MET A 61 -13.01 1.48 -12.61
N ALA A 62 -12.87 1.96 -11.38
CA ALA A 62 -13.40 1.31 -10.18
C ALA A 62 -14.91 1.45 -10.07
N GLY A 63 -15.48 2.49 -10.68
CA GLY A 63 -16.93 2.67 -10.77
C GLY A 63 -17.62 1.44 -11.37
N PRO A 64 -17.36 1.09 -12.63
CA PRO A 64 -17.99 -0.07 -13.28
C PRO A 64 -17.51 -1.43 -12.74
N MET A 65 -16.29 -1.53 -12.18
CA MET A 65 -15.79 -2.80 -11.62
C MET A 65 -16.32 -3.12 -10.22
N ALA A 66 -16.84 -2.14 -9.48
CA ALA A 66 -17.30 -2.34 -8.10
C ALA A 66 -18.49 -3.32 -7.98
N ASP A 67 -19.29 -3.47 -9.04
CA ASP A 67 -20.49 -4.34 -9.01
C ASP A 67 -20.21 -5.81 -9.32
N VAL A 68 -19.04 -6.14 -9.90
CA VAL A 68 -18.74 -7.49 -10.42
C VAL A 68 -17.61 -8.22 -9.68
N VAL A 69 -16.75 -7.50 -8.95
CA VAL A 69 -15.54 -8.10 -8.37
C VAL A 69 -15.75 -8.47 -6.90
N SER A 70 -15.46 -9.73 -6.57
CA SER A 70 -15.43 -10.21 -5.19
C SER A 70 -14.38 -9.46 -4.38
N LEU A 71 -14.85 -8.76 -3.36
CA LEU A 71 -14.07 -7.85 -2.55
C LEU A 71 -12.87 -8.50 -1.84
N SER A 72 -13.05 -9.73 -1.36
CA SER A 72 -11.98 -10.51 -0.76
C SER A 72 -10.89 -10.81 -1.78
N LEU A 73 -11.24 -11.20 -3.00
CA LEU A 73 -10.29 -11.49 -4.07
C LEU A 73 -9.44 -10.26 -4.44
N LEU A 74 -10.01 -9.05 -4.38
CA LEU A 74 -9.26 -7.80 -4.55
C LEU A 74 -8.22 -7.57 -3.45
N LEU A 75 -8.53 -7.95 -2.22
CA LEU A 75 -7.60 -7.81 -1.10
C LEU A 75 -6.44 -8.82 -1.21
N TRP A 76 -6.73 -10.07 -1.60
CA TRP A 76 -5.70 -11.10 -1.81
C TRP A 76 -4.82 -10.81 -3.02
N SER A 77 -5.42 -10.40 -4.15
CA SER A 77 -4.66 -10.04 -5.35
C SER A 77 -3.77 -8.83 -5.10
N SER A 78 -4.26 -7.87 -4.30
CA SER A 78 -3.45 -6.71 -3.94
C SER A 78 -2.28 -7.07 -3.04
N LEU A 79 -2.48 -7.86 -1.99
CA LEU A 79 -1.38 -8.35 -1.17
C LEU A 79 -0.29 -9.06 -1.99
N PHE A 80 -0.70 -9.94 -2.90
CA PHE A 80 0.23 -10.70 -3.74
C PHE A 80 1.01 -9.79 -4.70
N LEU A 81 0.32 -8.88 -5.39
CA LEU A 81 0.97 -7.98 -6.35
C LEU A 81 1.87 -6.96 -5.66
N THR A 82 1.50 -6.53 -4.45
CA THR A 82 2.31 -5.66 -3.59
C THR A 82 3.62 -6.32 -3.15
N GLY A 83 3.59 -7.61 -2.80
CA GLY A 83 4.80 -8.38 -2.53
C GLY A 83 5.70 -8.52 -3.77
N LEU A 84 5.10 -8.71 -4.94
CA LEU A 84 5.83 -8.83 -6.21
C LEU A 84 6.49 -7.51 -6.64
N THR A 85 5.80 -6.37 -6.46
CA THR A 85 6.38 -5.06 -6.73
C THR A 85 7.54 -4.75 -5.79
N LEU A 86 7.45 -5.16 -4.53
CA LEU A 86 8.53 -4.98 -3.55
C LEU A 86 9.78 -5.82 -3.89
N ALA A 87 9.57 -7.09 -4.25
CA ALA A 87 10.65 -7.95 -4.73
C ALA A 87 11.32 -7.38 -6.00
N SER A 88 10.52 -6.83 -6.91
CA SER A 88 11.02 -6.19 -8.14
C SER A 88 11.81 -4.91 -7.83
N PHE A 89 11.41 -4.13 -6.83
CA PHE A 89 12.14 -2.94 -6.37
C PHE A 89 13.53 -3.30 -5.84
N THR A 90 13.66 -4.43 -5.13
CA THR A 90 14.95 -4.88 -4.57
C THR A 90 15.95 -5.27 -5.67
N ALA A 91 15.45 -5.77 -6.80
CA ALA A 91 16.25 -6.18 -7.95
C ALA A 91 16.45 -5.08 -9.01
N ALA A 92 15.79 -3.93 -8.87
CA ALA A 92 15.81 -2.86 -9.86
C ALA A 92 17.06 -1.98 -9.72
N SER A 93 17.73 -1.74 -10.84
CA SER A 93 18.91 -0.87 -10.97
C SER A 93 18.70 0.26 -11.99
N SER A 94 17.45 0.49 -12.42
CA SER A 94 17.12 1.48 -13.45
C SER A 94 15.82 2.23 -13.12
N VAL A 95 15.82 3.53 -13.39
CA VAL A 95 14.69 4.45 -13.16
C VAL A 95 13.41 3.97 -13.84
N LEU A 96 13.52 3.38 -15.03
CA LEU A 96 12.38 2.84 -15.76
C LEU A 96 11.74 1.66 -15.04
N MET A 97 12.55 0.75 -14.48
CA MET A 97 12.04 -0.39 -13.70
C MET A 97 11.36 0.09 -12.42
N PHE A 98 11.92 1.09 -11.75
CA PHE A 98 11.28 1.72 -10.59
C PHE A 98 9.95 2.39 -10.93
N SER A 99 9.87 3.11 -12.05
CA SER A 99 8.64 3.80 -12.45
C SER A 99 7.53 2.82 -12.86
N VAL A 100 7.87 1.74 -13.58
CA VAL A 100 6.89 0.69 -13.95
C VAL A 100 6.41 -0.07 -12.72
N ALA A 101 7.32 -0.45 -11.80
CA ALA A 101 6.94 -1.11 -10.56
C ALA A 101 6.05 -0.22 -9.68
N SER A 102 6.34 1.09 -9.63
CA SER A 102 5.53 2.08 -8.89
C SER A 102 4.16 2.32 -9.51
N PHE A 103 4.08 2.34 -10.84
CA PHE A 103 2.82 2.40 -11.55
C PHE A 103 1.94 1.18 -11.24
N LEU A 104 2.52 -0.02 -11.30
CA LEU A 104 1.82 -1.26 -10.96
C LEU A 104 1.37 -1.26 -9.49
N CYS A 105 2.21 -0.76 -8.59
CA CYS A 105 1.85 -0.60 -7.18
C CYS A 105 0.66 0.35 -6.97
N GLY A 106 0.65 1.50 -7.66
CA GLY A 106 -0.46 2.46 -7.62
C GLY A 106 -1.77 1.91 -8.20
N PHE A 107 -1.67 1.02 -9.19
CA PHE A 107 -2.81 0.32 -9.78
C PHE A 107 -3.49 -0.60 -8.75
N VAL A 108 -2.68 -1.29 -7.94
CA VAL A 108 -3.10 -2.32 -6.99
C VAL A 108 -3.64 -1.77 -5.67
N GLN A 109 -3.14 -0.62 -5.23
CA GLN A 109 -3.47 -0.07 -3.89
C GLN A 109 -4.87 0.51 -3.78
N ARG A 110 -5.46 0.97 -4.89
CA ARG A 110 -6.73 1.70 -4.87
C ARG A 110 -7.98 0.92 -4.50
N PRO A 111 -8.19 -0.30 -5.05
CA PRO A 111 -9.40 -1.04 -4.78
C PRO A 111 -9.59 -1.31 -3.28
N SER A 112 -8.49 -1.38 -2.52
CA SER A 112 -8.47 -1.86 -1.14
C SER A 112 -9.24 -0.96 -0.16
N TRP A 113 -9.23 0.36 -0.32
CA TRP A 113 -9.99 1.27 0.56
C TRP A 113 -11.51 1.18 0.32
N GLY A 114 -11.92 1.16 -0.95
CA GLY A 114 -13.32 0.97 -1.32
C GLY A 114 -13.83 -0.42 -0.94
N ALA A 115 -12.98 -1.44 -1.12
CA ALA A 115 -13.22 -2.80 -0.67
C ALA A 115 -13.42 -2.86 0.85
N CYS A 116 -12.54 -2.26 1.65
CA CYS A 116 -12.72 -2.25 3.09
C CYS A 116 -14.03 -1.55 3.52
N ALA A 117 -14.44 -0.48 2.81
CA ALA A 117 -15.69 0.22 3.10
C ALA A 117 -16.93 -0.66 2.92
N VAL A 118 -16.99 -1.40 1.81
CA VAL A 118 -18.13 -2.25 1.50
C VAL A 118 -18.14 -3.51 2.37
N LEU A 119 -16.97 -4.14 2.62
CA LEU A 119 -16.85 -5.26 3.57
C LEU A 119 -17.30 -4.83 4.98
N LEU A 120 -16.89 -3.64 5.44
CA LEU A 120 -17.28 -3.16 6.76
C LEU A 120 -18.79 -2.88 6.85
N LYS A 121 -19.41 -2.35 5.79
CA LYS A 121 -20.87 -2.16 5.74
C LYS A 121 -21.65 -3.48 5.80
N GLN A 122 -21.08 -4.58 5.30
CA GLN A 122 -21.71 -5.91 5.37
C GLN A 122 -21.55 -6.58 6.74
N LEU A 123 -20.49 -6.23 7.47
CA LEU A 123 -20.12 -6.87 8.73
C LEU A 123 -20.62 -6.14 9.97
N VAL A 124 -20.94 -4.85 9.86
CA VAL A 124 -21.27 -3.96 10.99
C VAL A 124 -22.65 -3.34 10.79
N GLU A 125 -23.42 -3.19 11.87
CA GLU A 125 -24.65 -2.40 11.83
C GLU A 125 -24.39 -0.94 11.41
N PRO A 126 -25.31 -0.31 10.65
CA PRO A 126 -25.14 1.04 10.12
C PRO A 126 -24.86 2.08 11.21
N GLN A 127 -25.36 1.86 12.42
CA GLN A 127 -25.19 2.75 13.57
C GLN A 127 -23.77 2.73 14.13
N GLN A 128 -23.04 1.63 13.98
CA GLN A 128 -21.65 1.48 14.46
C GLN A 128 -20.60 1.63 13.34
N PHE A 129 -21.03 1.70 12.08
CA PHE A 129 -20.12 1.78 10.92
C PHE A 129 -19.08 2.90 11.07
N ALA A 130 -19.49 4.10 11.50
CA ALA A 130 -18.58 5.23 11.66
C ALA A 130 -17.44 4.96 12.66
N THR A 131 -17.75 4.28 13.77
CA THR A 131 -16.76 3.94 14.81
C THR A 131 -15.75 2.94 14.29
N TRP A 132 -16.20 1.85 13.67
CA TRP A 132 -15.31 0.83 13.12
C TRP A 132 -14.51 1.33 11.91
N TRP A 133 -15.10 2.22 11.12
CA TRP A 133 -14.42 2.91 10.03
C TRP A 133 -13.31 3.84 10.55
N GLY A 134 -13.56 4.52 11.68
CA GLY A 134 -12.56 5.28 12.41
C GLY A 134 -11.39 4.41 12.87
N ILE A 135 -11.68 3.26 13.48
CA ILE A 135 -10.64 2.30 13.91
C ILE A 135 -9.81 1.82 12.73
N LEU A 136 -10.46 1.49 11.60
CA LEU A 136 -9.75 1.12 10.37
C LEU A 136 -8.88 2.29 9.86
N SER A 137 -9.36 3.53 9.96
CA SER A 137 -8.59 4.71 9.57
C SER A 137 -7.35 4.92 10.45
N VAL A 138 -7.42 4.58 11.75
CA VAL A 138 -6.25 4.59 12.63
C VAL A 138 -5.15 3.66 12.12
N SER A 139 -5.50 2.54 11.49
CA SER A 139 -4.54 1.60 10.90
C SER A 139 -3.62 2.27 9.87
N THR A 140 -4.12 3.25 9.10
CA THR A 140 -3.29 3.99 8.13
C THR A 140 -2.23 4.85 8.80
N ASN A 141 -2.60 5.51 9.90
CA ASN A 141 -1.68 6.33 10.68
C ASN A 141 -0.65 5.46 11.41
N VAL A 142 -1.09 4.29 11.90
CA VAL A 142 -0.19 3.30 12.50
C VAL A 142 0.80 2.78 11.45
N ALA A 143 0.34 2.40 10.27
CA ALA A 143 1.22 1.98 9.16
C ALA A 143 2.26 3.06 8.82
N GLY A 144 1.85 4.33 8.78
CA GLY A 144 2.76 5.45 8.52
C GLY A 144 3.77 5.70 9.63
N THR A 145 3.35 5.61 10.88
CA THR A 145 4.24 5.86 12.02
C THR A 145 5.22 4.72 12.20
N VAL A 146 4.71 3.48 12.20
CA VAL A 146 5.52 2.26 12.31
C VAL A 146 6.47 2.16 11.12
N GLY A 147 5.99 2.48 9.92
CA GLY A 147 6.80 2.40 8.72
C GLY A 147 7.96 3.38 8.67
N LEU A 148 7.76 4.59 9.20
CA LEU A 148 8.82 5.60 9.32
C LEU A 148 9.86 5.21 10.38
N PHE A 149 9.41 4.62 11.50
CA PHE A 149 10.31 4.13 12.54
C PHE A 149 11.12 2.92 12.09
N LEU A 150 10.48 1.94 11.42
CA LEU A 150 11.17 0.76 10.90
C LEU A 150 12.18 1.14 9.82
N SER A 151 11.81 2.03 8.89
CA SER A 151 12.72 2.47 7.83
C SER A 151 13.92 3.22 8.42
N ALA A 152 13.69 4.15 9.37
CA ALA A 152 14.77 4.85 10.06
C ALA A 152 15.71 3.90 10.81
N PHE A 153 15.17 2.91 11.54
CA PHE A 153 15.97 1.94 12.29
C PHE A 153 16.78 1.01 11.39
N CYS A 154 16.21 0.62 10.24
CA CYS A 154 16.87 -0.27 9.29
C CYS A 154 18.01 0.43 8.54
N VAL A 155 17.86 1.72 8.24
CA VAL A 155 18.91 2.57 7.64
C VAL A 155 20.13 2.66 8.57
N GLU A 156 19.91 2.88 9.87
CA GLU A 156 20.97 2.96 10.88
C GLU A 156 21.72 1.63 11.10
N SER A 157 21.01 0.49 11.04
CA SER A 157 21.57 -0.80 11.47
C SER A 157 22.24 -1.61 10.36
N TYR A 158 21.75 -1.54 9.11
CA TYR A 158 22.13 -2.48 8.04
C TYR A 158 22.50 -1.80 6.71
N GLY A 159 22.58 -0.46 6.68
CA GLY A 159 22.94 0.32 5.50
C GLY A 159 21.85 0.39 4.41
N CYS A 160 21.99 1.36 3.49
CA CYS A 160 20.98 1.79 2.50
C CYS A 160 20.18 0.68 1.76
N ARG A 161 20.76 -0.50 1.55
CA ARG A 161 20.11 -1.60 0.79
C ARG A 161 19.12 -2.45 1.60
N SER A 162 19.10 -2.34 2.93
CA SER A 162 18.25 -3.16 3.80
C SER A 162 16.93 -2.50 4.18
N ALA A 163 16.80 -1.18 3.96
CA ALA A 163 15.53 -0.45 4.12
C ALA A 163 14.41 -1.03 3.23
N PHE A 164 14.77 -1.71 2.15
CA PHE A 164 13.84 -2.43 1.27
C PHE A 164 13.29 -3.73 1.88
N LEU A 165 14.01 -4.37 2.80
CA LEU A 165 13.65 -5.65 3.42
C LEU A 165 12.87 -5.51 4.73
N ALA A 166 12.94 -4.35 5.38
CA ALA A 166 12.10 -4.07 6.56
C ALA A 166 10.63 -3.80 6.18
N VAL A 167 10.31 -3.69 4.89
CA VAL A 167 8.98 -3.38 4.35
C VAL A 167 8.13 -4.63 4.09
#